data_AF-A0A2L0HRC2-F1
#
_entry.id   AF-A0A2L0HRC2-F1
#
_cell.length_a   1.000
_cell.length_b   1.000
_cell.length_c   1.000
_cell.angle_alpha   90.00
_cell.angle_beta   90.00
_cell.angle_gamma   90.00
#
_symmetry.space_group_name_H-M   'P 1'
#
loop_
_entity.id
_entity.type
_entity.pdbx_description
1 polymer ?
#
loop_
_entity_poly.entity_id
_entity_poly.type
_entity_poly.pdbx_seq_one_letter_code
_entity_poly.pdbx_strand_id
1 'polypeptide(L)' 'MTQACRSSTHLSPTIPANLLEPCAHLQKLESGQGKVALVWAIDVVAKYNDCKAKHGAIVKAL' A
#
# COMPACT_ATOMS: atom_id res chain seq x y z
N MET A 1 27.11 11.70 -40.61
CA MET A 1 25.77 11.69 -39.99
C MET A 1 25.93 11.31 -38.52
N THR A 2 25.90 12.28 -37.62
CA THR A 2 26.01 12.05 -36.18
C THR A 2 24.64 11.67 -35.62
N GLN A 3 24.42 10.40 -35.28
CA GLN A 3 23.24 10.00 -34.52
C GLN A 3 23.39 10.54 -33.09
N ALA A 4 22.52 11.46 -32.70
CA ALA A 4 22.40 11.88 -31.32
C ALA A 4 21.81 10.73 -30.49
N CYS A 5 22.42 10.45 -29.34
CA CYS A 5 21.85 9.53 -28.35
C CYS A 5 20.45 10.01 -27.97
N ARG A 6 19.41 9.31 -28.44
CA ARG A 6 18.07 9.50 -27.91
C ARG A 6 18.11 9.07 -26.45
N SER A 7 17.88 10.02 -25.53
CA SER A 7 17.79 9.72 -24.11
C SER A 7 16.66 8.71 -23.90
N SER A 8 17.03 7.45 -23.65
CA SER A 8 16.12 6.37 -23.30
C SER A 8 15.78 6.44 -21.82
N THR A 9 15.42 7.62 -21.33
CA THR A 9 14.85 7.76 -19.99
C THR A 9 13.38 7.41 -20.13
N HIS A 10 13.09 6.11 -20.04
CA HIS A 10 11.75 5.67 -19.65
C HIS A 10 11.53 6.25 -18.26
N LEU A 11 10.81 7.37 -18.18
CA LEU A 11 10.44 8.00 -16.92
C LEU A 11 9.70 6.93 -16.12
N SER A 12 10.35 6.43 -15.06
CA SER A 12 9.68 5.54 -14.12
C SER A 12 8.43 6.26 -13.64
N PRO A 13 7.27 5.60 -13.64
CA PRO A 13 6.05 6.22 -13.20
C PRO A 13 6.25 6.79 -11.79
N THR A 14 5.88 8.06 -11.63
CA THR A 14 6.02 8.75 -10.35
C THR A 14 4.90 8.25 -9.45
N ILE A 15 5.24 7.42 -8.46
CA ILE A 15 4.29 6.95 -7.47
C ILE A 15 4.00 8.08 -6.46
N PRO A 16 2.73 8.44 -6.24
CA PRO A 16 2.35 9.40 -5.19
C PRO A 16 2.91 9.02 -3.82
N ALA A 17 3.44 10.01 -3.08
CA ALA A 17 4.11 9.78 -1.79
C ALA A 17 3.21 9.09 -0.75
N ASN A 18 1.91 9.36 -0.76
CA ASN A 18 0.92 8.74 0.13
C ASN A 18 0.71 7.24 -0.13
N LEU A 19 1.10 6.74 -1.31
CA LEU A 19 1.08 5.29 -1.61
C LEU A 19 2.37 4.61 -1.15
N LEU A 20 3.47 5.36 -1.01
CA LEU A 20 4.74 4.84 -0.51
C LEU A 20 4.79 4.79 1.02
N GLU A 21 3.81 5.38 1.70
CA GLU A 21 3.66 5.23 3.15
C GLU A 21 3.43 3.76 3.51
N PRO A 22 4.10 3.25 4.56
CA PRO A 22 3.91 1.87 5.00
C PRO A 22 2.48 1.66 5.48
N CYS A 23 1.97 0.43 5.31
CA CYS A 23 0.68 0.05 5.84
C CYS A 23 0.64 0.16 7.37
N ALA A 24 -0.52 0.52 7.91
CA ALA A 24 -0.71 0.64 9.35
C ALA A 24 -0.38 -0.70 10.07
N HIS A 25 0.23 -0.58 11.25
CA HIS A 25 0.52 -1.75 12.07
C HIS A 25 -0.77 -2.42 12.56
N LEU A 26 -0.82 -3.74 12.44
CA LEU A 26 -1.90 -4.55 12.97
C LEU A 26 -1.60 -4.88 14.43
N GLN A 27 -2.49 -4.44 15.31
CA GLN A 27 -2.40 -4.74 16.73
C GLN A 27 -2.60 -6.24 16.97
N LYS A 28 -1.94 -6.79 18.00
CA LYS A 28 -2.14 -8.18 18.40
C LYS A 28 -3.54 -8.36 18.99
N LEU A 29 -4.08 -9.57 18.85
CA LEU A 29 -5.31 -9.94 19.52
C LEU A 29 -4.98 -10.34 20.96
N GLU A 30 -5.32 -9.48 21.90
CA GLU A 30 -5.00 -9.68 23.32
C GLU A 30 -5.90 -10.70 24.02
N SER A 31 -7.06 -11.04 23.44
CA SER A 31 -8.01 -11.99 24.01
C SER A 31 -8.93 -12.62 22.96
N GLY A 32 -9.21 -13.92 23.10
CA GLY A 32 -10.21 -14.63 22.30
C GLY A 32 -11.66 -14.38 22.74
N GLN A 33 -11.92 -13.56 23.76
CA GLN A 33 -13.28 -13.22 24.15
C GLN A 33 -14.00 -12.51 23.01
N GLY A 34 -15.21 -12.97 22.68
CA GLY A 34 -15.96 -12.49 21.50
C GLY A 34 -16.10 -10.97 21.41
N LYS A 35 -16.35 -10.28 22.54
CA LYS A 35 -16.43 -8.81 22.58
C LYS A 35 -15.11 -8.14 22.18
N VAL A 36 -13.98 -8.65 22.67
CA VAL A 36 -12.65 -8.09 22.38
C VAL A 36 -12.24 -8.44 20.95
N ALA A 37 -12.41 -9.70 20.56
CA ALA A 37 -12.07 -10.19 19.23
C ALA A 37 -12.89 -9.50 18.13
N LEU A 38 -14.17 -9.22 18.36
CA LEU A 38 -15.00 -8.52 17.38
C LEU A 38 -14.54 -7.08 17.16
N VAL A 39 -14.30 -6.32 18.24
CA VAL A 39 -13.82 -4.94 18.13
C VAL A 39 -12.44 -4.90 17.47
N TRP A 40 -11.56 -5.82 17.84
CA TRP A 40 -10.24 -5.98 17.20
C TRP A 40 -10.37 -6.28 15.70
N ALA A 41 -11.26 -7.20 15.32
CA ALA A 41 -11.44 -7.61 13.92
C ALA A 41 -11.92 -6.46 13.04
N ILE A 42 -12.83 -5.61 13.55
CA ILE A 42 -13.32 -4.43 12.82
C ILE A 42 -12.15 -3.50 12.46
N ASP A 43 -11.30 -3.17 13.43
CA ASP A 43 -10.14 -2.31 13.21
C ASP A 43 -9.12 -2.94 12.24
N VAL A 44 -8.83 -4.23 12.40
CA VAL A 44 -7.88 -4.94 11.53
C VAL A 44 -8.38 -5.03 10.10
N VAL A 45 -9.68 -5.31 9.88
CA VAL A 45 -10.26 -5.36 8.53
C VAL A 45 -10.19 -4.00 7.86
N ALA A 46 -10.45 -2.91 8.59
CA ALA A 46 -10.33 -1.57 8.05
C ALA A 46 -8.89 -1.26 7.59
N LYS A 47 -7.89 -1.51 8.46
CA LYS A 47 -6.47 -1.31 8.14
C LYS A 47 -6.00 -2.20 6.98
N TYR A 48 -6.46 -3.44 6.92
CA TYR A 48 -6.13 -4.36 5.83
C TYR A 48 -6.69 -3.88 4.49
N ASN A 49 -7.95 -3.42 4.46
CA ASN A 49 -8.58 -2.95 3.23
C ASN A 49 -7.91 -1.67 2.69
N ASP A 50 -7.50 -0.75 3.56
CA ASP A 50 -6.70 0.42 3.18
C ASP A 50 -5.37 0.01 2.55
N CYS A 51 -4.63 -0.87 3.22
CA CYS A 51 -3.36 -1.39 2.73
C CYS A 51 -3.50 -2.08 1.35
N LYS A 52 -4.53 -2.92 1.21
CA LYS A 52 -4.85 -3.59 -0.07
C LYS A 52 -5.13 -2.60 -1.18
N ALA A 53 -5.87 -1.52 -0.90
CA ALA A 53 -6.17 -0.48 -1.88
C ALA A 53 -4.91 0.27 -2.31
N LYS A 54 -4.03 0.64 -1.36
CA LYS A 54 -2.74 1.29 -1.64
C LYS A 54 -1.85 0.41 -2.52
N HIS A 55 -1.70 -0.87 -2.17
CA HIS A 55 -0.93 -1.82 -2.97
C HIS A 55 -1.50 -1.99 -4.39
N GLY A 56 -2.83 -2.07 -4.51
CA GLY A 56 -3.48 -2.12 -5.82
C GLY A 56 -3.26 -0.86 -6.66
N ALA A 57 -3.20 0.31 -6.02
CA ALA A 57 -2.90 1.57 -6.70
C ALA A 57 -1.43 1.66 -7.15
N ILE A 58 -0.48 1.18 -6.34
CA ILE A 58 0.94 1.07 -6.71
C ILE A 58 1.10 0.21 -7.95
N VAL A 59 0.50 -0.99 -7.97
CA VAL A 59 0.59 -1.91 -9.11
C VAL A 59 -0.01 -1.32 -10.38
N LYS A 60 -1.06 -0.50 -10.27
CA LYS A 60 -1.65 0.21 -11.43
C LYS A 60 -0.81 1.39 -11.92
N ALA A 61 0.00 1.97 -11.04
CA ALA A 61 0.86 3.09 -11.38
C ALA A 61 2.16 2.62 -12.05
N LEU A 62 2.63 1.42 -11.73
CA LEU A 62 3.77 0.75 -12.37
C LEU A 62 3.45 0.25 -13.78
#